data_AF-A0A392RG84-F1
#
_entry.id   AF-A0A392RG84-F1
#
_cell.length_a   1.000
_cell.length_b   1.000
_cell.length_c   1.000
_cell.angle_alpha   90.00
_cell.angle_beta   90.00
_cell.angle_gamma   90.00
#
_symmetry.space_group_name_H-M   'P 1'
#
loop_
_entity.id
_entity.type
_entity.pdbx_description
1 polymer ?
#
loop_
_entity_poly.entity_id
_entity_poly.type
_entity_poly.pdbx_seq_one_letter_code
_entity_poly.pdbx_strand_id
1 'polypeptide(L)'
;MSSLMAKELELIQEFRDLSLACERVTRSVKVGMLRLTNHFLEEVVEKLRTDARLMKYKALIEKGKELDIKIDGNRVMRCRGRVCVPDVPELKRMI
;
A
#
# COMPACT_ATOMS: atom_id res chain seq x y z
N MET A 1 15.74 25.97 -13.36
CA MET A 1 16.02 24.76 -12.56
C MET A 1 16.86 23.83 -13.42
N SER A 2 17.86 23.13 -12.87
CA SER A 2 18.66 22.17 -13.63
C SER A 2 17.76 20.99 -14.06
N SER A 3 18.07 20.34 -15.19
CA SER A 3 17.31 19.17 -15.66
C SER A 3 17.33 18.01 -14.66
N LEU A 4 18.36 17.97 -13.79
CA LEU A 4 18.48 17.01 -12.70
C LEU A 4 17.44 17.26 -11.58
N MET A 5 17.23 18.51 -11.19
CA MET A 5 16.24 18.86 -10.16
C MET A 5 14.81 18.61 -10.61
N ALA A 6 14.51 18.78 -11.90
CA ALA A 6 13.19 18.47 -12.45
C ALA A 6 12.88 16.97 -12.34
N LYS A 7 13.85 16.11 -12.68
CA LYS A 7 13.70 14.64 -12.59
C LYS A 7 13.57 14.15 -11.15
N GLU A 8 14.35 14.72 -10.22
CA GLU A 8 14.19 14.40 -8.79
C GLU A 8 12.80 14.78 -8.30
N LEU A 9 12.26 15.93 -8.71
CA LEU A 9 10.93 16.38 -8.29
C LEU A 9 9.81 15.51 -8.88
N GLU A 10 9.92 15.10 -10.14
CA GLU A 10 9.00 14.14 -10.78
C GLU A 10 9.01 12.79 -10.07
N LEU A 11 10.19 12.22 -9.78
CA LEU A 11 10.32 10.98 -9.02
C LEU A 11 9.70 11.13 -7.61
N ILE A 12 9.94 12.25 -6.92
CA ILE A 12 9.35 12.53 -5.60
C ILE A 12 7.81 12.63 -5.69
N GLN A 13 7.26 13.16 -6.77
CA GLN A 13 5.81 13.24 -6.99
C GLN A 13 5.21 11.87 -7.30
N GLU A 14 5.85 11.04 -8.14
CA GLU A 14 5.39 9.69 -8.45
C GLU A 14 5.43 8.76 -7.23
N PHE A 15 6.36 9.01 -6.31
CA PHE A 15 6.53 8.21 -5.09
C PHE A 15 5.85 8.78 -3.85
N ARG A 16 5.14 9.91 -3.96
CA ARG A 16 4.55 10.61 -2.81
C ARG A 16 3.52 9.78 -2.05
N ASP A 17 2.87 8.86 -2.76
CA ASP A 17 1.88 7.92 -2.20
C ASP A 17 2.48 6.52 -1.94
N LEU A 18 3.79 6.35 -2.21
CA LEU A 18 4.48 5.08 -2.03
C LEU A 18 5.24 5.10 -0.71
N SER A 19 4.83 4.24 0.21
CA SER A 19 5.58 3.94 1.42
C SER A 19 6.91 3.28 1.07
N LEU A 20 7.97 4.07 1.13
CA LEU A 20 9.32 3.70 0.74
C LEU A 20 10.28 3.88 1.92
N ALA A 21 11.06 2.85 2.19
CA ALA A 21 12.24 2.97 3.03
C ALA A 21 13.36 3.61 2.21
N CYS A 22 13.84 4.77 2.64
CA CYS A 22 14.93 5.48 1.98
C CYS A 22 16.21 5.40 2.81
N GLU A 23 17.28 4.86 2.23
CA GLU A 23 18.62 4.84 2.82
C GLU A 23 19.54 5.72 1.96
N ARG A 24 20.16 6.74 2.58
CA ARG A 24 21.19 7.55 1.92
C ARG A 24 22.55 6.85 2.02
N VAL A 25 23.18 6.68 0.87
CA VAL A 25 24.55 6.17 0.75
C VAL A 25 25.40 7.23 0.06
N THR A 26 26.72 7.14 0.13
CA THR A 26 27.58 8.15 -0.50
C THR A 26 27.31 8.20 -2.01
N ARG A 27 26.90 9.38 -2.51
CA ARG A 27 26.54 9.65 -3.92
C ARG A 27 25.32 8.89 -4.47
N SER A 28 24.52 8.24 -3.63
CA SER A 28 23.31 7.54 -4.09
C SER A 28 22.22 7.48 -3.02
N VAL A 29 20.98 7.22 -3.45
CA VAL A 29 19.85 6.93 -2.55
C VAL A 29 19.35 5.54 -2.90
N LYS A 30 19.30 4.65 -1.91
CA LYS A 30 18.58 3.38 -2.03
C LYS A 30 17.15 3.61 -1.60
N VAL A 31 16.23 3.20 -2.45
CA VAL A 31 14.80 3.30 -2.22
C VAL A 31 14.28 1.86 -2.22
N GLY A 32 13.80 1.42 -1.07
CA GLY A 32 13.25 0.08 -0.86
C GLY A 32 11.76 0.16 -0.56
N MET A 33 11.01 -0.87 -0.93
CA MET A 33 9.60 -1.00 -0.55
C MET A 33 9.49 -1.03 0.98
N LEU A 34 8.59 -0.25 1.59
CA LEU A 34 8.35 -0.38 3.03
C LEU A 34 7.96 -1.83 3.32
N ARG A 35 8.74 -2.46 4.19
CA ARG A 35 8.50 -3.81 4.65
C ARG A 35 7.24 -3.74 5.53
N LEU A 36 6.10 -4.12 4.96
CA LEU A 36 4.87 -4.28 5.73
C LEU A 36 5.17 -5.24 6.87
N THR A 37 5.12 -4.73 8.10
CA THR A 37 5.31 -5.56 9.28
C THR A 37 4.10 -6.48 9.45
N ASN A 38 4.27 -7.63 10.10
CA ASN A 38 3.14 -8.52 10.40
C ASN A 38 2.06 -7.77 11.20
N HIS A 39 2.47 -6.91 12.14
CA HIS A 39 1.56 -6.03 12.88
C HIS A 39 0.75 -5.11 11.97
N PHE A 40 1.36 -4.49 10.95
CA PHE A 40 0.60 -3.65 10.01
C PHE A 40 -0.43 -4.47 9.24
N LEU A 41 -0.07 -5.68 8.80
CA LEU A 41 -0.99 -6.57 8.10
C LEU A 41 -2.14 -7.03 8.99
N GLU A 42 -1.87 -7.31 10.27
CA GLU A 42 -2.89 -7.65 11.27
C GLU A 42 -3.89 -6.50 11.48
N GLU A 43 -3.39 -5.27 11.64
CA GLU A 43 -4.23 -4.06 11.75
C GLU A 43 -5.06 -3.83 10.47
N VAL A 44 -4.47 -4.02 9.28
CA VAL A 44 -5.20 -3.96 8.01
C VAL A 44 -6.37 -4.96 7.99
N VAL A 45 -6.14 -6.19 8.43
CA VAL A 45 -7.17 -7.25 8.46
C VAL A 45 -8.27 -6.92 9.47
N GLU A 46 -7.93 -6.40 10.65
CA GLU A 46 -8.92 -5.99 11.65
C GLU A 46 -9.78 -4.82 11.16
N LYS A 47 -9.15 -3.76 10.64
CA LYS A 47 -9.84 -2.56 10.17
C LYS A 47 -10.61 -2.79 8.86
N LEU A 48 -10.29 -3.84 8.10
CA LEU A 48 -11.02 -4.23 6.89
C LEU A 48 -12.52 -4.37 7.12
N ARG A 49 -12.91 -4.90 8.28
CA ARG A 49 -14.33 -5.12 8.64
C ARG A 49 -15.12 -3.82 8.77
N THR A 50 -14.45 -2.72 9.06
CA THR A 50 -15.05 -1.40 9.24
C THR A 50 -15.12 -0.59 7.94
N ASP A 51 -14.37 -1.00 6.91
CA ASP A 51 -14.37 -0.34 5.61
C ASP A 51 -15.52 -0.86 4.74
N ALA A 52 -16.56 -0.04 4.58
CA ALA A 52 -17.75 -0.39 3.82
C ALA A 52 -17.48 -0.67 2.33
N ARG A 53 -16.43 -0.08 1.74
CA ARG A 53 -16.08 -0.33 0.33
C ARG A 53 -15.40 -1.68 0.18
N LEU A 54 -14.42 -1.98 1.03
CA LEU A 54 -13.70 -3.25 1.00
C LEU A 54 -14.62 -4.42 1.36
N MET A 55 -15.56 -4.24 2.30
CA MET A 55 -16.57 -5.26 2.60
C MET A 55 -17.50 -5.56 1.42
N LYS A 56 -17.85 -4.57 0.59
CA LYS A 56 -18.60 -4.80 -0.66
C LYS A 56 -17.80 -5.66 -1.63
N TYR A 57 -16.51 -5.37 -1.81
CA TYR A 57 -15.65 -6.17 -2.67
C TYR A 57 -15.49 -7.59 -2.14
N LYS A 58 -15.31 -7.77 -0.83
CA LYS A 58 -15.26 -9.08 -0.19
C LYS A 58 -16.52 -9.90 -0.50
N ALA A 59 -17.71 -9.33 -0.31
CA ALA A 59 -18.97 -9.98 -0.63
C ALA A 59 -19.11 -10.35 -2.11
N LEU A 60 -18.55 -9.55 -3.03
CA LEU A 60 -18.55 -9.87 -4.46
C LEU A 60 -17.61 -11.03 -4.79
N ILE A 61 -16.43 -11.07 -4.17
CA ILE A 61 -15.46 -12.18 -4.31
C ILE A 61 -16.07 -13.48 -3.77
N GLU A 62 -16.74 -13.44 -2.62
CA GLU A 62 -17.44 -14.60 -2.03
C GLU A 62 -18.59 -15.10 -2.90
N LYS A 63 -19.22 -14.22 -3.70
CA LYS A 63 -20.21 -14.60 -4.72
C LYS A 63 -19.60 -15.14 -6.02
N GLY A 64 -18.28 -15.32 -6.06
CA GLY A 64 -17.56 -15.83 -7.23
C GLY A 64 -17.35 -14.80 -8.34
N LYS A 65 -17.53 -13.50 -8.07
CA LYS A 65 -17.26 -12.46 -9.07
C LYS A 65 -15.76 -12.30 -9.24
N GLU A 66 -15.28 -12.43 -10.47
CA GLU A 66 -13.88 -12.18 -10.80
C GLU A 66 -13.59 -10.67 -10.76
N LEU A 67 -12.62 -10.30 -9.94
CA LEU A 67 -12.18 -8.93 -9.72
C LEU A 67 -10.65 -8.90 -9.66
N ASP A 68 -10.06 -7.73 -9.88
CA ASP A 68 -8.61 -7.52 -9.71
C ASP A 68 -8.14 -7.66 -8.24
N ILE A 69 -9.10 -7.83 -7.31
CA ILE A 69 -8.89 -7.96 -5.88
C ILE A 69 -9.01 -9.44 -5.48
N LYS A 70 -8.01 -9.94 -4.75
CA LYS A 70 -7.98 -11.31 -4.21
C LYS A 70 -7.71 -11.27 -2.71
N ILE A 71 -8.17 -12.28 -1.99
CA ILE A 71 -7.83 -12.49 -0.57
C ILE A 71 -6.74 -13.57 -0.52
N ASP A 72 -5.62 -13.27 0.12
CA ASP A 72 -4.51 -14.23 0.28
C ASP A 72 -4.72 -15.16 1.50
N GLY A 73 -3.78 -16.10 1.71
CA GLY A 73 -3.82 -17.04 2.84
C GLY A 73 -3.78 -16.37 4.21
N ASN A 74 -3.32 -15.13 4.30
CA ASN A 74 -3.28 -14.33 5.52
C ASN A 74 -4.54 -13.47 5.70
N ARG A 75 -5.57 -13.68 4.86
CA ARG A 75 -6.84 -12.92 4.82
C ARG A 75 -6.65 -11.45 4.43
N VAL A 76 -5.51 -11.10 3.83
CA VAL A 76 -5.25 -9.74 3.35
C VAL A 76 -5.84 -9.58 1.96
N MET A 77 -6.62 -8.51 1.76
CA MET A 77 -7.10 -8.14 0.42
C MET A 77 -5.96 -7.50 -0.38
N ARG A 78 -5.73 -8.00 -1.59
CA ARG A 78 -4.70 -7.51 -2.51
C ARG A 78 -5.27 -7.19 -3.87
N CYS A 79 -5.03 -5.98 -4.35
CA CYS A 79 -5.33 -5.56 -5.72
C CYS A 79 -4.05 -5.63 -6.57
N ARG A 80 -4.01 -6.55 -7.54
CA ARG A 80 -2.83 -6.78 -8.39
C ARG A 80 -1.52 -6.94 -7.58
N GLY A 81 -1.58 -7.72 -6.49
CA GLY A 81 -0.45 -7.98 -5.59
C GLY A 81 -0.22 -6.93 -4.49
N ARG A 82 -0.82 -5.73 -4.58
CA ARG A 82 -0.68 -4.65 -3.60
C ARG A 82 -1.73 -4.76 -2.50
N VAL A 83 -1.33 -4.54 -1.24
CA VAL A 83 -2.25 -4.59 -0.10
C VAL A 83 -3.30 -3.47 -0.19
N CYS A 84 -4.57 -3.83 -0.04
CA CYS A 84 -5.66 -2.88 0.13
C CYS A 84 -5.63 -2.36 1.57
N VAL A 85 -5.37 -1.06 1.74
CA VAL A 85 -5.36 -0.40 3.05
C VAL A 85 -6.72 0.28 3.27
N PRO A 86 -7.46 -0.06 4.34
CA PRO A 86 -8.67 0.66 4.74
C PRO A 86 -8.43 2.16 4.91
N ASP A 87 -9.44 2.98 4.57
CA ASP A 87 -9.35 4.44 4.68
C ASP A 87 -9.54 4.92 6.14
N VAL A 88 -8.61 4.53 7.01
CA VAL A 88 -8.58 4.90 8.43
C VAL A 88 -7.30 5.67 8.77
N PRO A 89 -7.38 6.81 9.50
CA PRO A 89 -6.23 7.64 9.81
C PRO A 89 -5.10 6.91 10.54
N GLU A 90 -5.42 5.90 11.35
CA GLU A 90 -4.44 5.11 12.12
C GLU A 90 -3.51 4.35 11.19
N LEU A 91 -4.05 3.65 10.20
CA LEU A 91 -3.24 2.91 9.24
C LEU A 91 -2.40 3.85 8.39
N LYS A 92 -2.96 5.00 7.97
CA LYS A 92 -2.21 6.02 7.21
C LYS A 92 -1.00 6.59 7.95
N ARG A 93 -1.01 6.57 9.29
CA ARG A 93 0.13 7.02 10.11
C ARG A 93 1.22 5.95 10.26
N MET A 94 0.90 4.69 9.96
CA MET A 94 1.85 3.57 10.02
C MET A 94 2.66 3.38 8.72
N ILE A 95 2.33 4.14 7.67
CA ILE A 95 2.91 4.07 6.33
C ILE A 95 3.62 5.36 5.94
#